data_AF-A0A7R6TP82-F1
#
_entry.id   AF-A0A7R6TP82-F1
#
_cell.length_a   1.000
_cell.length_b   1.000
_cell.length_c   1.000
_cell.angle_alpha   90.00
_cell.angle_beta   90.00
_cell.angle_gamma   90.00
#
_symmetry.space_group_name_H-M   'P 1'
#
loop_
_entity.id
_entity.type
_entity.pdbx_description
1 polymer ?
#
loop_
_entity_poly.entity_id
_entity_poly.type
_entity_poly.pdbx_seq_one_letter_code
_entity_poly.pdbx_strand_id
1 'polypeptide(L)'
;MRDILKSFLITDPWGQMTQLASRLGLVALPLNETFKGAALRRHRAAHVAHADTPQTDLAQYVKEALAIAIGFDTLLSRSLGCIRTHDQNYLAGRTPISSTSIKIRSIRNAGAVWKEFIEGRRKAVKVETDLSPLLTAARTRAISANDLLVQFGKRGEVVLWECN
;
A
#
# COMPACT_ATOMS: atom_id res chain seq x y z
N MET A 1 -9.27 11.13 -8.04
CA MET A 1 -8.49 10.50 -6.95
C MET A 1 -8.02 11.51 -5.91
N ARG A 2 -7.17 12.49 -6.29
CA ARG A 2 -6.70 13.54 -5.36
C ARG A 2 -7.85 14.24 -4.63
N ASP A 3 -8.86 14.71 -5.36
CA ASP A 3 -9.93 15.52 -4.76
C ASP A 3 -10.83 14.67 -3.86
N ILE A 4 -10.97 13.36 -4.15
CA ILE A 4 -11.65 12.41 -3.26
C ILE A 4 -10.93 12.37 -1.92
N LEU A 5 -9.62 12.08 -1.89
CA LEU A 5 -8.85 12.01 -0.64
C LEU A 5 -8.83 13.36 0.11
N LYS A 6 -8.82 14.49 -0.60
CA LYS A 6 -8.95 15.81 0.03
C LYS A 6 -10.28 16.01 0.74
N SER A 7 -11.38 15.50 0.19
CA SER A 7 -12.69 15.52 0.87
C SER A 7 -12.69 14.71 2.17
N PHE A 8 -11.71 13.81 2.35
CA PHE A 8 -11.44 13.06 3.57
C PHE A 8 -10.29 13.66 4.38
N LEU A 9 -10.11 14.99 4.35
CA LEU A 9 -9.11 15.72 5.14
C LEU A 9 -7.65 15.22 4.98
N ILE A 10 -7.35 14.48 3.91
CA ILE A 10 -6.00 14.04 3.60
C ILE A 10 -5.26 15.20 2.92
N THR A 11 -4.23 15.70 3.60
CA THR A 11 -3.31 16.70 3.04
C THR A 11 -2.28 16.02 2.14
N ASP A 12 -1.95 16.68 1.02
CA ASP A 12 -1.05 16.16 -0.02
C ASP A 12 -1.24 14.65 -0.36
N PRO A 13 -2.38 14.26 -0.96
CA PRO A 13 -2.69 12.85 -1.17
C PRO A 13 -1.63 12.06 -1.96
N TRP A 14 -1.01 12.67 -2.97
CA TRP A 14 0.03 12.01 -3.78
C TRP A 14 1.31 11.81 -2.99
N GLY A 15 1.72 12.79 -2.16
CA GLY A 15 2.86 12.63 -1.26
C GLY A 15 2.63 11.53 -0.24
N GLN A 16 1.44 11.49 0.39
CA GLN A 16 1.10 10.45 1.37
C GLN A 16 1.12 9.04 0.77
N MET A 17 0.52 8.85 -0.42
CA MET A 17 0.56 7.56 -1.13
C MET A 17 1.99 7.20 -1.54
N THR A 18 2.79 8.16 -2.01
CA THR A 18 4.19 7.94 -2.40
C THR A 18 5.03 7.48 -1.20
N GLN A 19 4.83 8.09 -0.03
CA GLN A 19 5.52 7.69 1.20
C GLN A 19 5.15 6.26 1.63
N LEU A 20 3.86 5.89 1.60
CA LEU A 20 3.43 4.50 1.85
C LEU A 20 4.06 3.52 0.86
N ALA A 21 4.03 3.84 -0.43
CA ALA A 21 4.57 2.98 -1.47
C ALA A 21 6.08 2.80 -1.37
N SER A 22 6.82 3.85 -1.02
CA SER A 22 8.26 3.81 -0.77
C SER A 22 8.60 2.90 0.42
N ARG A 23 7.83 3.01 1.52
CA ARG A 23 8.00 2.15 2.72
C ARG A 23 7.67 0.67 2.45
N LEU A 24 6.79 0.40 1.49
CA LEU A 24 6.52 -0.95 0.99
C LEU A 24 7.57 -1.45 -0.02
N GLY A 25 8.46 -0.57 -0.50
CA GLY A 25 9.45 -0.90 -1.54
C GLY A 25 8.84 -1.10 -2.93
N LEU A 26 7.68 -0.49 -3.20
CA LEU A 26 6.94 -0.70 -4.46
C LEU A 26 7.32 0.29 -5.56
N VAL A 27 7.83 1.48 -5.20
CA VAL A 27 8.17 2.53 -6.17
C VAL A 27 9.45 3.26 -5.80
N ALA A 28 10.16 3.72 -6.84
CA ALA A 28 11.35 4.54 -6.73
C ALA A 28 11.08 6.02 -7.02
N LEU A 29 9.98 6.34 -7.71
CA LEU A 29 9.60 7.69 -8.13
C LEU A 29 8.26 8.12 -7.53
N PRO A 30 7.98 9.44 -7.47
CA PRO A 30 6.69 9.94 -7.03
C PRO A 30 5.51 9.39 -7.85
N LEU A 31 4.46 8.92 -7.16
CA LEU A 31 3.35 8.22 -7.78
C LEU A 31 2.54 9.08 -8.77
N ASN A 32 2.52 10.40 -8.60
CA ASN A 32 1.89 11.33 -9.55
C ASN A 32 2.56 11.30 -10.92
N GLU A 33 3.90 11.29 -10.95
CA GLU A 33 4.66 11.25 -12.21
C GLU A 33 4.58 9.87 -12.84
N THR A 34 4.66 8.83 -12.02
CA THR A 34 4.41 7.45 -12.42
C THR A 34 3.04 7.28 -13.09
N PHE A 35 1.98 7.79 -12.47
CA PHE A 35 0.62 7.69 -12.99
C PHE A 35 0.48 8.40 -14.36
N LYS A 36 1.01 9.62 -14.48
CA LYS A 36 1.02 10.36 -15.75
C LYS A 36 1.79 9.61 -16.83
N GLY A 37 2.98 9.09 -16.48
CA GLY A 37 3.83 8.31 -17.39
C GLY A 37 3.14 7.03 -17.84
N ALA A 38 2.38 6.36 -16.97
CA ALA A 38 1.60 5.19 -17.32
C ALA A 38 0.44 5.51 -18.27
N ALA A 39 -0.31 6.58 -17.99
CA ALA A 39 -1.39 7.02 -18.87
C ALA A 39 -0.89 7.35 -20.29
N LEU A 40 0.23 8.08 -20.39
CA LEU A 40 0.83 8.45 -21.67
C LEU A 40 1.29 7.23 -22.47
N ARG A 41 1.96 6.29 -21.82
CA ARG A 41 2.45 5.06 -22.47
C ARG A 41 1.29 4.16 -22.91
N ARG A 42 0.22 4.02 -22.10
CA ARG A 42 -1.03 3.34 -22.50
C ARG A 42 -1.64 3.99 -23.75
N HIS A 43 -1.71 5.31 -23.79
CA HIS A 43 -2.22 6.04 -24.94
C HIS A 43 -1.39 5.78 -26.21
N ARG A 44 -0.05 5.80 -26.10
CA ARG A 44 0.85 5.48 -27.22
C ARG A 44 0.66 4.05 -27.72
N ALA A 45 0.59 3.07 -26.82
CA ALA A 45 0.39 1.66 -27.17
C ALA A 45 -0.94 1.40 -27.90
N ALA A 46 -1.99 2.16 -27.58
CA ALA A 46 -3.29 2.05 -28.26
C ALA A 46 -3.28 2.61 -29.70
N HIS A 47 -2.37 3.53 -30.03
CA HIS A 47 -2.28 4.16 -31.36
C HIS A 47 -1.21 3.54 -32.27
N VAL A 48 -0.25 2.80 -31.72
CA VAL A 48 0.83 2.18 -32.49
C VAL A 48 0.77 0.66 -32.33
N ALA A 49 0.21 -0.02 -33.34
CA ALA A 49 0.03 -1.48 -33.34
C ALA A 49 1.37 -2.27 -33.24
N HIS A 50 2.50 -1.62 -33.50
CA HIS A 50 3.86 -2.15 -33.36
C HIS A 50 4.63 -1.60 -32.15
N ALA A 51 3.94 -1.03 -31.15
CA ALA A 51 4.60 -0.65 -29.91
C ALA A 51 5.05 -1.90 -29.14
N ASP A 52 6.29 -2.33 -29.35
CA ASP A 52 6.97 -3.29 -28.48
C ASP A 52 7.08 -2.71 -27.07
N THR A 53 6.08 -2.97 -26.24
CA THR A 53 6.12 -2.58 -24.82
C THR A 53 6.97 -3.63 -24.09
N PRO A 54 8.14 -3.26 -23.55
CA PRO A 54 9.01 -4.22 -22.89
C PRO A 54 8.29 -4.90 -21.72
N GLN A 55 8.54 -6.20 -21.52
CA GLN A 55 7.94 -6.94 -20.40
C GLN A 55 8.29 -6.32 -19.03
N THR A 56 9.46 -5.70 -18.93
CA THR A 56 9.90 -4.96 -17.73
C THR A 56 9.00 -3.77 -17.43
N ASP A 57 8.52 -3.07 -18.45
CA ASP A 57 7.61 -1.94 -18.30
C ASP A 57 6.25 -2.41 -17.78
N LEU A 58 5.75 -3.53 -18.31
CA LEU A 58 4.52 -4.16 -17.84
C LEU A 58 4.62 -4.57 -16.36
N ALA A 59 5.71 -5.22 -15.97
CA ALA A 59 5.93 -5.60 -14.57
C ALA A 59 6.02 -4.39 -13.65
N GLN A 60 6.68 -3.32 -14.10
CA GLN A 60 6.79 -2.07 -13.35
C GLN A 60 5.42 -1.41 -13.19
N TYR A 61 4.58 -1.38 -14.23
CA TYR A 61 3.22 -0.84 -14.11
C TYR A 61 2.36 -1.54 -13.10
N VAL A 62 2.41 -2.87 -13.05
CA VAL A 62 1.62 -3.63 -12.09
C VAL A 62 2.02 -3.23 -10.66
N LYS A 63 3.32 -3.10 -10.39
CA LYS A 63 3.81 -2.63 -9.08
C LYS A 63 3.34 -1.21 -8.76
N GLU A 64 3.39 -0.31 -9.73
CA GLU A 64 2.99 1.08 -9.57
C GLU A 64 1.47 1.23 -9.37
N ALA A 65 0.67 0.47 -10.11
CA ALA A 65 -0.78 0.42 -9.96
C ALA A 65 -1.18 -0.13 -8.58
N LEU A 66 -0.52 -1.20 -8.13
CA LEU A 66 -0.71 -1.74 -6.78
C LEU A 66 -0.32 -0.73 -5.70
N ALA A 67 0.79 -0.02 -5.88
CA ALA A 67 1.22 1.03 -4.96
C ALA A 67 0.17 2.15 -4.82
N ILE A 68 -0.41 2.59 -5.93
CA ILE A 68 -1.50 3.58 -5.92
C ILE A 68 -2.74 3.01 -5.24
N ALA A 69 -3.14 1.78 -5.57
CA ALA A 69 -4.32 1.14 -5.00
C ALA A 69 -4.20 0.99 -3.47
N ILE A 70 -3.09 0.44 -2.99
CA ILE A 70 -2.81 0.27 -1.56
C ILE A 70 -2.79 1.62 -0.86
N GLY A 71 -2.07 2.60 -1.41
CA GLY A 71 -1.97 3.94 -0.81
C GLY A 71 -3.34 4.61 -0.69
N PHE A 72 -4.14 4.57 -1.76
CA PHE A 72 -5.48 5.16 -1.78
C PHE A 72 -6.41 4.46 -0.78
N ASP A 73 -6.49 3.13 -0.84
CA ASP A 73 -7.39 2.33 -0.02
C ASP A 73 -7.05 2.43 1.48
N THR A 74 -5.75 2.43 1.81
CA THR A 74 -5.29 2.59 3.18
C THR A 74 -5.67 3.94 3.76
N LEU A 75 -5.35 5.04 3.06
CA LEU A 75 -5.65 6.39 3.54
C LEU A 75 -7.15 6.60 3.70
N LEU A 76 -7.94 6.14 2.73
CA LEU A 76 -9.39 6.25 2.77
C LEU A 76 -9.99 5.45 3.94
N SER A 77 -9.54 4.21 4.13
CA SER A 77 -10.00 3.36 5.23
C SER A 77 -9.69 3.97 6.60
N ARG A 78 -8.52 4.59 6.77
CA ARG A 78 -8.19 5.33 8.00
C ARG A 78 -9.13 6.50 8.24
N SER A 79 -9.37 7.31 7.20
CA SER A 79 -10.28 8.45 7.28
C SER A 79 -11.68 8.00 7.66
N LEU A 80 -12.19 6.94 7.03
CA LEU A 80 -13.50 6.38 7.35
C LEU A 80 -13.55 5.81 8.78
N GLY A 81 -12.46 5.21 9.26
CA GLY A 81 -12.31 4.78 10.64
C GLY A 81 -12.50 5.93 11.63
N CYS A 82 -11.75 7.03 11.46
CA CYS A 82 -11.86 8.23 12.31
C CYS A 82 -13.26 8.87 12.26
N ILE A 83 -13.88 8.92 11.08
CA ILE A 83 -15.24 9.43 10.91
C ILE A 83 -16.25 8.54 11.66
N ARG A 84 -16.15 7.22 11.50
CA ARG A 84 -17.05 6.25 12.15
C ARG A 84 -16.96 6.33 13.68
N THR A 85 -15.76 6.55 14.23
CA THR A 85 -15.55 6.70 15.67
C THR A 85 -15.81 8.12 16.19
N HIS A 86 -16.28 9.05 15.34
CA HIS A 86 -16.52 10.45 15.70
C HIS A 86 -15.29 11.13 16.35
N ASP A 87 -14.09 10.84 15.83
CA ASP A 87 -12.84 11.42 16.34
C ASP A 87 -12.84 12.94 16.16
N GLN A 88 -13.04 13.67 17.26
CA GLN A 88 -13.16 15.12 17.25
C GLN A 88 -11.87 15.84 16.82
N ASN A 89 -10.70 15.25 17.09
CA ASN A 89 -9.43 15.86 16.69
C ASN A 89 -9.25 15.76 15.18
N TYR A 90 -9.61 14.63 14.59
CA TYR A 90 -9.60 14.45 13.14
C TYR A 90 -10.66 15.33 12.45
N LEU A 91 -11.91 15.33 12.94
CA LEU A 91 -13.01 16.10 12.36
C LEU A 91 -12.79 17.61 12.46
N ALA A 92 -12.11 18.09 13.51
CA ALA A 92 -11.69 19.49 13.64
C ALA A 92 -10.42 19.82 12.85
N GLY A 93 -9.84 18.87 12.10
CA GLY A 93 -8.64 19.06 11.29
C GLY A 93 -7.33 19.19 12.09
N ARG A 94 -7.32 18.84 13.38
CA ARG A 94 -6.16 19.00 14.27
C ARG A 94 -5.16 17.86 14.13
N THR A 95 -5.64 16.65 13.87
CA THR A 95 -4.82 15.46 13.66
C THR A 95 -5.13 14.84 12.29
N PRO A 96 -4.61 15.43 11.20
CA PRO A 96 -4.77 14.85 9.88
C PRO A 96 -4.06 13.50 9.81
N ILE A 97 -4.62 12.59 9.01
CA ILE A 97 -4.00 11.29 8.78
C ILE A 97 -2.70 11.48 8.00
N SER A 98 -1.63 10.88 8.51
CA SER A 98 -0.33 10.85 7.87
C SER A 98 0.02 9.41 7.49
N SER A 99 0.74 9.25 6.39
CA SER A 99 1.34 7.98 6.02
C SER A 99 2.18 7.45 7.19
N THR A 100 2.95 8.32 7.85
CA THR A 100 3.89 7.96 8.91
C THR A 100 3.22 7.41 10.17
N SER A 101 1.95 7.75 10.42
CA SER A 101 1.19 7.18 11.54
C SER A 101 0.63 5.79 11.24
N ILE A 102 0.57 5.38 9.97
CA ILE A 102 0.09 4.07 9.55
C ILE A 102 1.25 3.09 9.58
N LYS A 103 1.28 2.17 10.55
CA LYS A 103 2.31 1.12 10.58
C LYS A 103 2.00 0.01 9.58
N ILE A 104 3.05 -0.50 8.95
CA ILE A 104 2.96 -1.62 8.02
C ILE A 104 3.32 -2.92 8.73
N ARG A 105 2.43 -3.90 8.65
CA ARG A 105 2.67 -5.29 8.98
C ARG A 105 2.81 -6.07 7.68
N SER A 106 3.94 -6.77 7.50
CA SER A 106 4.19 -7.52 6.27
C SER A 106 4.40 -9.00 6.52
N ILE A 107 3.84 -9.83 5.64
CA ILE A 107 4.14 -11.26 5.57
C ILE A 107 5.03 -11.49 4.35
N ARG A 108 6.17 -12.14 4.56
CA ARG A 108 7.17 -12.41 3.51
C ARG A 108 7.62 -13.86 3.54
N ASN A 109 7.82 -14.45 2.37
CA ASN A 109 8.45 -15.75 2.26
C ASN A 109 9.97 -15.63 2.49
N ALA A 110 10.52 -16.58 3.25
CA ALA A 110 11.95 -16.70 3.51
C ALA A 110 12.41 -18.16 3.28
N GLY A 111 12.16 -18.67 2.07
CA GLY A 111 12.46 -20.05 1.69
C GLY A 111 11.35 -21.00 2.16
N ALA A 112 11.70 -21.91 3.05
CA ALA A 112 10.78 -22.94 3.58
C ALA A 112 9.76 -22.40 4.59
N VAL A 113 9.90 -21.16 5.04
CA VAL A 113 9.04 -20.55 6.06
C VAL A 113 8.50 -19.20 5.61
N TRP A 114 7.39 -18.81 6.21
CA TRP A 114 6.78 -17.49 6.15
C TRP A 114 7.07 -16.73 7.43
N LYS A 115 7.36 -15.43 7.28
CA LYS A 115 7.72 -14.56 8.39
C LYS A 115 6.85 -13.32 8.39
N GLU A 116 6.35 -12.97 9.56
CA GLU A 116 5.64 -11.73 9.81
C GLU A 116 6.59 -10.68 10.39
N PHE A 117 6.57 -9.47 9.84
CA PHE A 117 7.34 -8.33 10.30
C PHE A 117 6.42 -7.15 10.59
N ILE A 118 6.78 -6.38 11.61
CA ILE A 118 6.24 -5.03 11.81
C ILE A 118 7.33 -4.07 11.36
N GLU A 119 6.93 -3.03 10.63
CA GLU A 119 7.81 -1.98 10.19
C GLU A 119 8.68 -1.41 11.32
N GLY A 120 9.95 -1.15 11.00
CA GLY A 120 10.96 -0.70 11.96
C GLY A 120 11.51 -1.80 12.87
N ARG A 121 10.88 -2.99 12.92
CA ARG A 121 11.42 -4.14 13.69
C ARG A 121 12.31 -5.02 12.84
N ARG A 122 13.49 -5.37 13.39
CA ARG A 122 14.44 -6.29 12.75
C ARG A 122 14.04 -7.77 12.89
N LYS A 123 13.44 -8.14 14.03
CA LYS A 123 13.03 -9.52 14.31
C LYS A 123 11.62 -9.78 13.80
N ALA A 124 11.41 -10.97 13.25
CA ALA A 124 10.07 -11.44 12.90
C ALA A 124 9.21 -11.56 14.16
N VAL A 125 7.95 -11.16 14.07
CA VAL A 125 6.95 -11.32 15.13
C VAL A 125 6.57 -12.79 15.27
N LYS A 126 6.39 -13.46 14.13
CA LYS A 126 6.05 -14.87 14.06
C LYS A 126 6.65 -15.49 12.80
N VAL A 127 6.99 -16.77 12.90
CA VAL A 127 7.52 -17.59 11.81
C VAL A 127 6.71 -18.88 11.77
N GLU A 128 6.27 -19.28 10.59
CA GLU A 128 5.49 -20.51 10.37
C GLU A 128 5.92 -21.16 9.05
N THR A 129 5.76 -22.48 8.92
CA THR A 129 5.96 -23.19 7.66
C THR A 129 4.80 -22.94 6.69
N ASP A 130 3.58 -22.81 7.24
CA ASP A 130 2.36 -22.64 6.47
C ASP A 130 1.85 -21.20 6.52
N LEU A 131 1.48 -20.67 5.35
CA LEU A 131 0.98 -19.29 5.21
C LEU A 131 -0.37 -19.09 5.90
N SER A 132 -1.30 -20.05 5.78
CA SER A 132 -2.67 -19.91 6.26
C SER A 132 -2.79 -19.61 7.77
N PRO A 133 -2.15 -20.38 8.67
CA PRO A 133 -2.19 -20.07 10.11
C PRO A 133 -1.45 -18.76 10.44
N LEU A 134 -0.37 -18.43 9.73
CA LEU A 134 0.33 -17.17 9.94
C LEU A 134 -0.54 -15.97 9.55
N LEU A 135 -1.18 -16.03 8.38
CA LEU A 135 -2.01 -14.96 7.83
C LEU A 135 -3.20 -14.69 8.73
N THR A 136 -3.90 -15.74 9.18
CA THR A 136 -5.03 -15.60 10.11
C THR A 136 -4.60 -14.90 11.40
N ALA A 137 -3.48 -15.33 11.99
CA ALA A 137 -2.99 -14.73 13.23
C ALA A 137 -2.49 -13.28 13.03
N ALA A 138 -1.85 -13.00 11.89
CA ALA A 138 -1.39 -11.66 11.54
C ALA A 138 -2.55 -10.70 11.30
N ARG A 139 -3.65 -11.17 10.69
CA ARG A 139 -4.89 -10.39 10.50
C ARG A 139 -5.49 -9.95 11.83
N THR A 140 -5.64 -10.87 12.78
CA THR A 140 -6.13 -10.53 14.13
C THR A 140 -5.25 -9.47 14.80
N ARG A 141 -3.92 -9.60 14.68
CA ARG A 141 -2.98 -8.59 15.20
C ARG A 141 -3.07 -7.26 14.46
N ALA A 142 -3.23 -7.27 13.15
CA ALA A 142 -3.35 -6.08 12.33
C ALA A 142 -4.62 -5.28 12.67
N ILE A 143 -5.76 -5.96 12.85
CA ILE A 143 -7.02 -5.34 13.29
C ILE A 143 -6.82 -4.70 14.67
N SER A 144 -6.28 -5.46 15.64
CA SER A 144 -6.11 -4.96 17.01
C SER A 144 -5.14 -3.78 17.11
N ALA A 145 -4.06 -3.78 16.33
CA ALA A 145 -3.07 -2.71 16.33
C ALA A 145 -3.44 -1.57 15.37
N ASN A 146 -4.52 -1.74 14.61
CA ASN A 146 -4.91 -0.85 13.53
C ASN A 146 -3.72 -0.66 12.55
N ASP A 147 -3.08 -1.75 12.09
CA ASP A 147 -1.95 -1.75 11.14
C ASP A 147 -2.45 -2.00 9.70
N LEU A 148 -1.72 -1.53 8.69
CA LEU A 148 -1.88 -2.02 7.30
C LEU A 148 -1.21 -3.39 7.17
N LEU A 149 -1.96 -4.43 6.81
CA LEU A 149 -1.40 -5.76 6.53
C LEU A 149 -1.10 -5.90 5.04
N VAL A 150 0.11 -6.34 4.69
CA VAL A 150 0.50 -6.63 3.30
C VAL A 150 1.19 -7.99 3.20
N GLN A 151 0.69 -8.86 2.33
CA GLN A 151 1.33 -10.12 2.00
C GLN A 151 2.13 -9.98 0.71
N PHE A 152 3.41 -10.33 0.77
CA PHE A 152 4.27 -10.46 -0.40
C PHE A 152 4.35 -11.92 -0.83
N GLY A 153 4.32 -12.17 -2.14
CA GLY A 153 4.59 -13.45 -2.75
C GLY A 153 6.08 -13.78 -2.76
N LYS A 154 6.43 -14.91 -3.37
CA LYS A 154 7.81 -15.42 -3.36
C LYS A 154 8.79 -14.54 -4.15
N ARG A 155 8.30 -13.78 -5.14
CA ARG A 155 9.12 -12.89 -5.98
C ARG A 155 9.06 -11.44 -5.52
N GLY A 156 8.49 -11.18 -4.34
CA GLY A 156 8.33 -9.83 -3.77
C GLY A 156 7.17 -9.03 -4.37
N GLU A 157 6.29 -9.67 -5.14
CA GLU A 157 5.02 -9.11 -5.60
C GLU A 157 4.03 -8.98 -4.44
N VAL A 158 3.16 -7.97 -4.45
CA VAL A 158 2.05 -7.92 -3.47
C VAL A 158 0.96 -8.88 -3.93
N VAL A 159 0.54 -9.77 -3.02
CA VAL A 159 -0.51 -10.76 -3.27
C VAL A 159 -1.82 -10.37 -2.57
N LEU A 160 -1.71 -9.69 -1.43
CA LEU A 160 -2.85 -9.26 -0.62
C LEU A 160 -2.49 -7.99 0.14
N TRP A 161 -3.46 -7.10 0.33
CA TRP A 161 -3.41 -6.06 1.35
C TRP A 161 -4.75 -5.97 2.07
N GLU A 162 -4.72 -5.62 3.35
CA GLU A 162 -5.91 -5.42 4.17
C GLU A 162 -5.78 -4.15 5.00
N CYS A 163 -6.75 -3.26 4.84
CA CYS A 163 -6.86 -2.01 5.56
C CYS A 163 -7.75 -2.20 6.79
N ASN A 164 -7.35 -1.64 7.94
CA ASN A 164 -8.08 -1.71 9.21
C ASN A 164 -8.46 -0.30 9.68
#